data_AF-A0A6M4H1K8-F1
#
_entry.id   AF-A0A6M4H1K8-F1
#
_cell.length_a   1.000
_cell.length_b   1.000
_cell.length_c   1.000
_cell.angle_alpha   90.00
_cell.angle_beta   90.00
_cell.angle_gamma   90.00
#
_symmetry.space_group_name_H-M   'P 1'
#
loop_
_entity.id
_entity.type
_entity.pdbx_description
1 polymer ?
#
loop_
_entity_poly.entity_id
_entity_poly.type
_entity_poly.pdbx_seq_one_letter_code
_entity_poly.pdbx_strand_id
1 'polypeptide(L)'
;MNTNGSTGRPASILLLLLLLLVPERAFAQAWTGNGPNDNWSTGANWAGGVAPASSSGTVVTFLISPRMSPIVDVPWTINRMDLFSGVYTVTGQAITFAGASPLLISSAQNHVVSAPLVIPTSLEIFTNVSLLTVSGGISGTGALSVNGIGAVRIEGVNTFSGGVSVVGGTALLVVGSIPGPVTVGIAARVSGAFGTVGGDVIVQSTGYIASTSSYLALSTGNLTIAGTALVHIGGPAPGTQYGIINVTGTVNLTGGTLVLTGGHSPSPGQVFTIITNDGGEPVTSTFAGLPEGGTVLLNGVPLRISYLGGTGNDVTLTALGGAPPVSVPTLSQWSLLLLATFVLGIGSLASKRKR
;
A
#
# COMPACT_ATOMS: atom_id res chain seq x y z
N MET A 1 -40.09 -32.64 25.13
CA MET A 1 -40.32 -32.23 23.72
C MET A 1 -40.56 -30.75 23.73
N ASN A 2 -39.53 -29.95 23.41
CA ASN A 2 -39.63 -28.50 23.44
C ASN A 2 -39.01 -27.98 22.13
N THR A 3 -39.85 -27.41 21.26
CA THR A 3 -39.46 -26.82 19.99
C THR A 3 -39.36 -25.31 20.18
N ASN A 4 -38.13 -24.78 20.28
CA ASN A 4 -37.88 -23.34 20.17
C ASN A 4 -37.13 -23.07 18.88
N GLY A 5 -37.79 -22.32 18.00
CA GLY A 5 -37.19 -21.69 16.84
C GLY A 5 -36.53 -20.36 17.20
N SER A 6 -35.38 -20.11 16.58
CA SER A 6 -34.75 -18.82 16.31
C SER A 6 -33.61 -19.14 15.33
N THR A 7 -33.28 -18.43 14.27
CA THR A 7 -33.61 -17.10 13.75
C THR A 7 -32.91 -17.05 12.37
N GLY A 8 -33.51 -16.37 11.40
CA GLY A 8 -32.93 -16.22 10.07
C GLY A 8 -31.68 -15.33 10.03
N ARG A 9 -30.69 -15.73 9.23
CA ARG A 9 -30.22 -15.03 8.01
C ARG A 9 -28.99 -15.77 7.43
N PRO A 10 -28.82 -15.82 6.08
CA PRO A 10 -27.91 -16.73 5.42
C PRO A 10 -26.46 -16.22 5.41
N ALA A 11 -25.54 -17.05 5.91
CA ALA A 11 -24.11 -16.89 5.68
C ALA A 11 -23.75 -17.54 4.33
N SER A 12 -23.71 -16.74 3.27
CA SER A 12 -23.13 -17.15 1.99
C SER A 12 -21.62 -16.95 2.04
N ILE A 13 -20.91 -17.98 2.49
CA ILE A 13 -19.48 -18.16 2.18
C ILE A 13 -19.37 -19.55 1.56
N LEU A 14 -19.50 -19.62 0.23
CA LEU A 14 -19.12 -20.79 -0.54
C LEU A 14 -17.92 -20.38 -1.39
N LEU A 15 -16.73 -20.63 -0.85
CA LEU A 15 -15.45 -20.55 -1.54
C LEU A 15 -15.47 -21.66 -2.61
N LEU A 16 -15.63 -21.26 -3.87
CA LEU A 16 -15.76 -22.14 -5.01
C LEU A 16 -14.39 -22.78 -5.33
N LEU A 17 -14.21 -24.03 -4.90
CA LEU A 17 -13.19 -24.92 -5.43
C LEU A 17 -13.67 -25.41 -6.81
N LEU A 18 -13.33 -24.68 -7.87
CA LEU A 18 -13.62 -25.07 -9.26
C LEU A 18 -12.31 -25.28 -10.05
N LEU A 19 -11.49 -26.21 -9.59
CA LEU A 19 -10.55 -26.92 -10.46
C LEU A 19 -11.04 -28.36 -10.55
N LEU A 20 -11.73 -28.69 -11.65
CA LEU A 20 -11.94 -30.01 -12.28
C LEU A 20 -13.34 -30.02 -12.94
N LEU A 21 -13.34 -30.07 -14.28
CA LEU A 21 -14.46 -29.96 -15.24
C LEU A 21 -14.89 -28.53 -15.62
N VAL A 22 -14.07 -27.89 -16.47
CA VAL A 22 -14.60 -26.92 -17.45
C VAL A 22 -14.82 -27.71 -18.74
N PRO A 23 -16.06 -27.93 -19.21
CA PRO A 23 -16.26 -28.40 -20.58
C PRO A 23 -15.71 -27.34 -21.53
N GLU A 24 -15.06 -27.78 -22.61
CA GLU A 24 -14.42 -26.98 -23.67
C GLU A 24 -15.34 -25.96 -24.36
N ARG A 25 -15.85 -24.96 -23.63
CA ARG A 25 -15.99 -23.64 -24.24
C ARG A 25 -14.57 -23.11 -24.32
N ALA A 26 -13.84 -23.50 -25.37
CA ALA A 26 -12.62 -22.82 -25.77
C ALA A 26 -12.89 -21.32 -25.61
N PHE A 27 -12.06 -20.63 -24.83
CA PHE A 27 -12.15 -19.18 -24.66
C PHE A 27 -11.98 -18.55 -26.04
N ALA A 28 -13.05 -18.33 -26.80
CA ALA A 28 -12.98 -17.80 -28.18
C ALA A 28 -12.34 -16.40 -28.24
N GLN A 29 -12.15 -15.78 -27.07
CA GLN A 29 -11.49 -14.49 -26.90
C GLN A 29 -10.15 -14.62 -26.15
N ALA A 30 -9.53 -15.81 -26.20
CA ALA A 30 -8.19 -16.03 -25.66
C ALA A 30 -7.10 -15.71 -26.69
N TRP A 31 -6.12 -14.94 -26.26
CA TRP A 31 -4.90 -14.68 -27.01
C TRP A 31 -4.05 -15.96 -27.07
N THR A 32 -3.82 -16.43 -28.29
CA THR A 32 -2.93 -17.55 -28.60
C THR A 32 -1.58 -17.07 -29.09
N GLY A 33 -1.52 -15.92 -29.77
CA GLY A 33 -0.29 -15.39 -30.37
C GLY A 33 0.28 -16.26 -31.50
N ASN A 34 -0.53 -17.10 -32.13
CA ASN A 34 -0.10 -18.00 -33.20
C ASN A 34 -0.09 -17.33 -34.58
N GLY A 35 -0.56 -16.08 -34.69
CA GLY A 35 -0.61 -15.34 -35.93
C GLY A 35 0.75 -14.77 -36.35
N PRO A 36 0.79 -14.16 -37.56
CA PRO A 36 2.03 -13.67 -38.17
C PRO A 36 2.62 -12.42 -37.48
N ASN A 37 1.87 -11.76 -36.60
CA ASN A 37 2.25 -10.49 -35.95
C ASN A 37 1.68 -10.41 -34.53
N ASP A 38 1.90 -9.32 -33.83
CA ASP A 38 1.41 -9.10 -32.45
C ASP A 38 0.07 -8.34 -32.39
N ASN A 39 -0.62 -8.11 -33.51
CA ASN A 39 -1.79 -7.24 -33.56
C ASN A 39 -3.05 -7.92 -33.00
N TRP A 40 -3.84 -7.18 -32.23
CA TRP A 40 -5.17 -7.58 -31.74
C TRP A 40 -6.16 -7.77 -32.89
N SER A 41 -6.09 -6.99 -33.97
CA SER A 41 -6.97 -7.14 -35.14
C SER A 41 -6.74 -8.43 -35.94
N THR A 42 -5.58 -9.10 -35.76
CA THR A 42 -5.23 -10.29 -36.53
C THR A 42 -5.90 -11.52 -35.94
N GLY A 43 -6.93 -12.04 -36.61
CA GLY A 43 -7.74 -13.16 -36.11
C GLY A 43 -6.94 -14.42 -35.76
N ALA A 44 -5.87 -14.72 -36.51
CA ALA A 44 -4.99 -15.86 -36.23
C ALA A 44 -4.28 -15.79 -34.85
N ASN A 45 -4.25 -14.63 -34.20
CA ASN A 45 -3.73 -14.49 -32.83
C ASN A 45 -4.72 -14.90 -31.74
N TRP A 46 -5.98 -15.18 -32.10
CA TRP A 46 -7.03 -15.51 -31.14
C TRP A 46 -7.51 -16.93 -31.31
N ALA A 47 -7.94 -17.55 -30.21
CA ALA A 47 -8.51 -18.89 -30.24
C ALA A 47 -9.74 -18.91 -31.17
N GLY A 48 -9.78 -19.88 -32.09
CA GLY A 48 -10.81 -19.94 -33.14
C GLY A 48 -10.49 -19.12 -34.40
N GLY A 49 -9.33 -18.46 -34.46
CA GLY A 49 -8.83 -17.80 -35.68
C GLY A 49 -9.56 -16.50 -36.06
N VAL A 50 -10.38 -15.96 -35.16
CA VAL A 50 -11.18 -14.75 -35.36
C VAL A 50 -10.92 -13.78 -34.21
N ALA A 51 -10.66 -12.52 -34.54
CA ALA A 51 -10.44 -11.50 -33.52
C ALA A 51 -11.75 -11.20 -32.77
N PRO A 52 -11.72 -11.04 -31.43
CA PRO A 52 -12.85 -10.57 -30.66
C PRO A 52 -13.45 -9.28 -31.24
N ALA A 53 -14.79 -9.18 -31.23
CA ALA A 53 -15.45 -7.93 -31.56
C ALA A 53 -15.04 -6.84 -30.55
N SER A 54 -14.85 -5.60 -30.99
CA SER A 54 -14.66 -4.46 -30.08
C SER A 54 -16.03 -4.01 -29.54
N SER A 55 -16.35 -4.31 -28.29
CA SER A 55 -17.64 -4.01 -27.67
C SER A 55 -17.58 -3.94 -26.15
N SER A 56 -18.60 -3.34 -25.53
CA SER A 56 -18.76 -3.29 -24.08
C SER A 56 -19.15 -4.63 -23.43
N GLY A 57 -19.18 -5.72 -24.20
CA GLY A 57 -19.37 -7.09 -23.69
C GLY A 57 -18.16 -8.00 -23.94
N THR A 58 -17.07 -7.46 -24.51
CA THR A 58 -15.91 -8.25 -24.92
C THR A 58 -15.02 -8.58 -23.73
N VAL A 59 -14.61 -9.84 -23.61
CA VAL A 59 -13.73 -10.33 -22.54
C VAL A 59 -12.50 -10.94 -23.18
N VAL A 60 -11.34 -10.29 -23.08
CA VAL A 60 -10.09 -10.84 -23.63
C VAL A 60 -9.29 -11.55 -22.54
N THR A 61 -8.79 -12.74 -22.86
CA THR A 61 -8.03 -13.57 -21.92
C THR A 61 -6.63 -13.85 -22.45
N PHE A 62 -5.62 -13.67 -21.62
CA PHE A 62 -4.22 -13.87 -21.95
C PHE A 62 -3.66 -14.99 -21.07
N LEU A 63 -3.36 -16.12 -21.71
CA LEU A 63 -2.70 -17.28 -21.12
C LEU A 63 -1.23 -17.30 -21.56
N ILE A 64 -0.44 -18.31 -21.18
CA ILE A 64 0.90 -18.47 -21.75
C ILE A 64 0.83 -18.57 -23.28
N SER A 65 1.67 -17.80 -23.98
CA SER A 65 1.69 -17.69 -25.44
C SER A 65 3.13 -17.49 -25.94
N PRO A 66 3.47 -17.91 -27.16
CA PRO A 66 4.72 -17.53 -27.81
C PRO A 66 4.86 -16.01 -28.03
N ARG A 67 3.76 -15.24 -28.00
CA ARG A 67 3.78 -13.78 -28.15
C ARG A 67 3.24 -13.11 -26.90
N MET A 68 4.13 -12.55 -26.09
CA MET A 68 3.80 -11.85 -24.84
C MET A 68 3.80 -10.32 -24.95
N SER A 69 3.90 -9.78 -26.18
CA SER A 69 3.91 -8.32 -26.43
C SER A 69 2.79 -7.89 -27.37
N PRO A 70 1.51 -8.19 -27.07
CA PRO A 70 0.42 -7.92 -27.97
C PRO A 70 0.21 -6.40 -28.16
N ILE A 71 -0.13 -6.01 -29.39
CA ILE A 71 -0.31 -4.63 -29.84
C ILE A 71 -1.80 -4.41 -30.12
N VAL A 72 -2.39 -3.45 -29.41
CA VAL A 72 -3.71 -2.88 -29.70
C VAL A 72 -3.55 -1.97 -30.92
N ASP A 73 -3.57 -2.54 -32.11
CA ASP A 73 -3.19 -1.85 -33.36
C ASP A 73 -4.25 -0.84 -33.83
N VAL A 74 -5.48 -1.01 -33.37
CA VAL A 74 -6.60 -0.05 -33.51
C VAL A 74 -7.30 0.11 -32.16
N PRO A 75 -7.94 1.24 -31.84
CA PRO A 75 -8.64 1.42 -30.58
C PRO A 75 -9.69 0.33 -30.35
N TRP A 76 -9.72 -0.25 -29.15
CA TRP A 76 -10.66 -1.32 -28.81
C TRP A 76 -11.50 -0.96 -27.60
N THR A 77 -12.77 -1.35 -27.64
CA THR A 77 -13.65 -1.37 -26.47
C THR A 77 -13.76 -2.79 -25.96
N ILE A 78 -13.55 -2.98 -24.66
CA ILE A 78 -13.72 -4.25 -23.96
C ILE A 78 -14.46 -4.02 -22.64
N ASN A 79 -15.08 -5.06 -22.11
CA ASN A 79 -15.54 -5.09 -20.73
C ASN A 79 -14.45 -5.58 -19.79
N ARG A 80 -13.71 -6.61 -20.22
CA ARG A 80 -12.79 -7.29 -19.33
C ARG A 80 -11.50 -7.73 -20.02
N MET A 81 -10.40 -7.61 -19.28
CA MET A 81 -9.10 -8.16 -19.66
C MET A 81 -8.56 -9.02 -18.51
N ASP A 82 -8.23 -10.27 -18.83
CA ASP A 82 -7.60 -11.21 -17.90
C ASP A 82 -6.16 -11.49 -18.33
N LEU A 83 -5.18 -11.00 -17.58
CA LEU A 83 -3.76 -11.34 -17.73
C LEU A 83 -3.44 -12.47 -16.74
N PHE A 84 -3.64 -13.73 -17.15
CA PHE A 84 -3.61 -14.85 -16.19
C PHE A 84 -2.24 -15.47 -15.97
N SER A 85 -1.43 -15.62 -17.04
CA SER A 85 -0.13 -16.27 -16.97
C SER A 85 0.79 -15.80 -18.09
N GLY A 86 2.11 -15.90 -17.90
CA GLY A 86 3.11 -15.32 -18.80
C GLY A 86 3.53 -13.93 -18.33
N VAL A 87 4.28 -13.19 -19.14
CA VAL A 87 4.76 -11.84 -18.78
C VAL A 87 4.37 -10.87 -19.89
N TYR A 88 3.12 -10.46 -19.87
CA TYR A 88 2.56 -9.57 -20.89
C TYR A 88 3.01 -8.12 -20.78
N THR A 89 3.39 -7.55 -21.93
CA THR A 89 3.51 -6.09 -22.15
C THR A 89 2.54 -5.67 -23.25
N VAL A 90 1.36 -5.18 -22.86
CA VAL A 90 0.31 -4.73 -23.79
C VAL A 90 0.59 -3.30 -24.23
N THR A 91 0.73 -3.05 -25.53
CA THR A 91 1.07 -1.74 -26.10
C THR A 91 0.09 -1.31 -27.19
N GLY A 92 0.28 -0.11 -27.76
CA GLY A 92 -0.49 0.37 -28.91
C GLY A 92 -1.51 1.44 -28.55
N GLN A 93 -2.63 1.42 -29.27
CA GLN A 93 -3.72 2.37 -29.17
C GLN A 93 -4.58 2.18 -27.91
N ALA A 94 -5.51 3.11 -27.70
CA ALA A 94 -6.33 3.14 -26.51
C ALA A 94 -7.24 1.90 -26.33
N ILE A 95 -7.34 1.43 -25.10
CA ILE A 95 -8.29 0.40 -24.65
C ILE A 95 -9.38 1.09 -23.82
N THR A 96 -10.62 1.06 -24.31
CA THR A 96 -11.78 1.57 -23.59
C THR A 96 -12.41 0.44 -22.76
N PHE A 97 -12.38 0.58 -21.43
CA PHE A 97 -13.05 -0.33 -20.50
C PHE A 97 -14.49 0.15 -20.25
N ALA A 98 -15.47 -0.49 -20.89
CA ALA A 98 -16.88 -0.09 -20.87
C ALA A 98 -17.83 -1.26 -20.55
N GLY A 99 -19.12 -0.94 -20.36
CA GLY A 99 -20.15 -1.92 -20.05
C GLY A 99 -20.47 -1.99 -18.56
N ALA A 100 -21.23 -3.01 -18.16
CA ALA A 100 -21.53 -3.24 -16.75
C ALA A 100 -20.29 -3.84 -16.06
N SER A 101 -19.80 -3.17 -15.01
CA SER A 101 -18.66 -3.60 -14.19
C SER A 101 -17.37 -3.97 -14.97
N PRO A 102 -16.75 -3.02 -15.71
CA PRO A 102 -15.48 -3.28 -16.37
C PRO A 102 -14.40 -3.76 -15.40
N LEU A 103 -13.56 -4.69 -15.85
CA LEU A 103 -12.61 -5.40 -14.99
C LEU A 103 -11.27 -5.68 -15.69
N LEU A 104 -10.17 -5.33 -15.04
CA LEU A 104 -8.82 -5.72 -15.43
C LEU A 104 -8.22 -6.61 -14.35
N ILE A 105 -7.99 -7.89 -14.66
CA ILE A 105 -7.36 -8.84 -13.75
C ILE A 105 -5.90 -9.05 -14.15
N SER A 106 -5.00 -8.93 -13.18
CA SER A 106 -3.60 -9.31 -13.31
C SER A 106 -3.26 -10.44 -12.35
N SER A 107 -2.65 -11.48 -12.90
CA SER A 107 -2.52 -12.76 -12.22
C SER A 107 -1.14 -13.41 -12.39
N ALA A 108 -0.64 -14.03 -11.32
CA ALA A 108 0.51 -14.97 -11.27
C ALA A 108 1.90 -14.37 -11.52
N GLN A 109 2.07 -13.50 -12.51
CA GLN A 109 3.32 -12.84 -12.85
C GLN A 109 3.12 -11.34 -13.05
N ASN A 110 4.24 -10.60 -13.10
CA ASN A 110 4.17 -9.17 -13.31
C ASN A 110 3.80 -8.85 -14.77
N HIS A 111 2.92 -7.88 -14.94
CA HIS A 111 2.40 -7.47 -16.23
C HIS A 111 2.54 -5.97 -16.43
N VAL A 112 2.63 -5.54 -17.69
CA VAL A 112 2.68 -4.13 -18.08
C VAL A 112 1.57 -3.85 -19.10
N VAL A 113 0.81 -2.79 -18.87
CA VAL A 113 -0.15 -2.23 -19.81
C VAL A 113 0.29 -0.79 -20.11
N SER A 114 0.94 -0.62 -21.26
CA SER A 114 1.41 0.66 -21.77
C SER A 114 0.41 1.31 -22.74
N ALA A 115 -0.55 0.53 -23.26
CA ALA A 115 -1.68 1.08 -24.02
C ALA A 115 -2.49 2.05 -23.13
N PRO A 116 -2.87 3.26 -23.63
CA PRO A 116 -3.70 4.18 -22.87
C PRO A 116 -5.04 3.55 -22.48
N LEU A 117 -5.53 3.84 -21.28
CA LEU A 117 -6.82 3.34 -20.82
C LEU A 117 -7.87 4.47 -20.85
N VAL A 118 -9.06 4.16 -21.36
CA VAL A 118 -10.22 5.05 -21.30
C VAL A 118 -11.28 4.39 -20.43
N ILE A 119 -11.65 5.05 -19.33
CA ILE A 119 -12.62 4.56 -18.34
C ILE A 119 -13.86 5.47 -18.30
N PRO A 120 -14.83 5.30 -19.23
CA PRO A 120 -16.07 6.08 -19.20
C PRO A 120 -16.93 5.78 -17.96
N THR A 121 -16.79 4.57 -17.41
CA THR A 121 -17.41 4.10 -16.16
C THR A 121 -16.33 3.59 -15.22
N SER A 122 -16.66 3.36 -13.95
CA SER A 122 -15.70 2.84 -12.98
C SER A 122 -15.08 1.51 -13.44
N LEU A 123 -13.76 1.39 -13.34
CA LEU A 123 -13.00 0.19 -13.67
C LEU A 123 -12.49 -0.43 -12.36
N GLU A 124 -12.72 -1.73 -12.19
CA GLU A 124 -12.02 -2.51 -11.19
C GLU A 124 -10.70 -3.04 -11.77
N ILE A 125 -9.61 -2.84 -11.04
CA ILE A 125 -8.32 -3.47 -11.26
C ILE A 125 -8.11 -4.45 -10.12
N PHE A 126 -8.06 -5.75 -10.44
CA PHE A 126 -7.86 -6.81 -9.47
C PHE A 126 -6.50 -7.47 -9.66
N THR A 127 -5.67 -7.46 -8.62
CA THR A 127 -4.33 -8.08 -8.64
C THR A 127 -4.25 -9.19 -7.61
N ASN A 128 -3.78 -10.37 -7.99
CA ASN A 128 -3.55 -11.46 -7.04
C ASN A 128 -2.20 -11.29 -6.30
N VAL A 129 -1.14 -12.03 -6.63
CA VAL A 129 0.22 -11.87 -6.09
C VAL A 129 1.13 -11.11 -7.05
N SER A 130 0.59 -10.62 -8.16
CA SER A 130 1.33 -9.94 -9.22
C SER A 130 1.48 -8.43 -8.99
N LEU A 131 2.50 -7.84 -9.61
CA LEU A 131 2.54 -6.43 -9.92
C LEU A 131 1.95 -6.17 -11.31
N LEU A 132 0.90 -5.36 -11.38
CA LEU A 132 0.44 -4.76 -12.64
C LEU A 132 1.00 -3.33 -12.75
N THR A 133 1.78 -3.06 -13.79
CA THR A 133 2.18 -1.70 -14.15
C THR A 133 1.25 -1.17 -15.23
N VAL A 134 0.55 -0.08 -14.94
CA VAL A 134 -0.20 0.69 -15.94
C VAL A 134 0.63 1.94 -16.24
N SER A 135 1.37 1.89 -17.35
CA SER A 135 2.29 2.95 -17.75
C SER A 135 1.69 3.90 -18.79
N GLY A 136 0.67 3.45 -19.52
CA GLY A 136 -0.16 4.31 -20.36
C GLY A 136 -1.02 5.25 -19.52
N GLY A 137 -1.33 6.43 -20.06
CA GLY A 137 -2.24 7.36 -19.40
C GLY A 137 -3.66 6.81 -19.30
N ILE A 138 -4.31 7.02 -18.14
CA ILE A 138 -5.70 6.69 -17.88
C ILE A 138 -6.53 7.98 -18.00
N SER A 139 -7.63 7.92 -18.76
CA SER A 139 -8.53 9.05 -19.03
C SER A 139 -10.00 8.65 -18.88
N GLY A 140 -10.92 9.61 -18.80
CA GLY A 140 -12.36 9.36 -18.71
C GLY A 140 -12.99 9.82 -17.38
N THR A 141 -14.26 9.49 -17.18
CA THR A 141 -15.03 9.96 -16.02
C THR A 141 -15.15 8.95 -14.89
N GLY A 142 -14.78 7.70 -15.14
CA GLY A 142 -14.86 6.59 -14.20
C GLY A 142 -13.91 6.73 -13.02
N ALA A 143 -14.28 6.08 -11.91
CA ALA A 143 -13.39 5.86 -10.78
C ALA A 143 -12.56 4.58 -10.98
N LEU A 144 -11.45 4.44 -10.24
CA LEU A 144 -10.70 3.20 -10.16
C LEU A 144 -10.98 2.51 -8.82
N SER A 145 -11.31 1.22 -8.87
CA SER A 145 -11.31 0.35 -7.70
C SER A 145 -10.12 -0.60 -7.81
N VAL A 146 -9.11 -0.42 -6.97
CA VAL A 146 -7.89 -1.25 -6.93
C VAL A 146 -8.03 -2.28 -5.81
N ASN A 147 -8.05 -3.55 -6.17
CA ASN A 147 -8.44 -4.65 -5.28
C ASN A 147 -7.54 -5.88 -5.46
N GLY A 148 -7.67 -6.84 -4.54
CA GLY A 148 -6.87 -8.05 -4.42
C GLY A 148 -5.69 -7.87 -3.45
N ILE A 149 -4.68 -8.72 -3.53
CA ILE A 149 -3.58 -8.80 -2.56
C ILE A 149 -2.21 -8.43 -3.16
N GLY A 150 -2.20 -7.96 -4.40
CA GLY A 150 -1.00 -7.76 -5.20
C GLY A 150 -0.56 -6.30 -5.16
N ALA A 151 0.04 -5.85 -6.25
CA ALA A 151 0.41 -4.46 -6.42
C ALA A 151 -0.07 -3.89 -7.75
N VAL A 152 -0.49 -2.63 -7.72
CA VAL A 152 -0.74 -1.83 -8.92
C VAL A 152 0.23 -0.65 -8.89
N ARG A 153 0.97 -0.48 -9.97
CA ARG A 153 1.84 0.68 -10.21
C ARG A 153 1.20 1.53 -11.30
N ILE A 154 0.80 2.74 -10.93
CA ILE A 154 0.25 3.72 -11.87
C ILE A 154 1.36 4.71 -12.23
N GLU A 155 1.68 4.73 -13.52
CA GLU A 155 2.57 5.71 -14.13
C GLU A 155 1.77 6.60 -15.10
N GLY A 156 2.48 7.34 -15.95
CA GLY A 156 1.87 8.22 -16.93
C GLY A 156 1.23 9.47 -16.32
N VAL A 157 0.81 10.38 -17.19
CA VAL A 157 -0.01 11.53 -16.81
C VAL A 157 -1.47 11.09 -16.96
N ASN A 158 -2.15 10.90 -15.84
CA ASN A 158 -3.54 10.48 -15.84
C ASN A 158 -4.46 11.70 -15.82
N THR A 159 -5.64 11.59 -16.45
CA THR A 159 -6.61 12.67 -16.63
C THR A 159 -8.04 12.25 -16.29
N PHE A 160 -8.23 11.07 -15.69
CA PHE A 160 -9.55 10.63 -15.25
C PHE A 160 -10.05 11.48 -14.07
N SER A 161 -11.36 11.73 -14.02
CA SER A 161 -11.96 12.59 -12.99
C SER A 161 -12.49 11.85 -11.77
N GLY A 162 -12.69 10.53 -11.85
CA GLY A 162 -13.11 9.72 -10.71
C GLY A 162 -12.02 9.57 -9.65
N GLY A 163 -12.42 9.23 -8.42
CA GLY A 163 -11.47 8.90 -7.36
C GLY A 163 -10.87 7.50 -7.53
N VAL A 164 -9.88 7.19 -6.69
CA VAL A 164 -9.29 5.86 -6.56
C VAL A 164 -9.62 5.29 -5.17
N SER A 165 -10.19 4.09 -5.13
CA SER A 165 -10.35 3.31 -3.91
C SER A 165 -9.36 2.14 -3.93
N VAL A 166 -8.55 1.98 -2.88
CA VAL A 166 -7.61 0.86 -2.74
C VAL A 166 -8.08 -0.03 -1.59
N VAL A 167 -8.33 -1.30 -1.86
CA VAL A 167 -8.91 -2.26 -0.90
C VAL A 167 -8.27 -3.65 -1.04
N GLY A 168 -8.70 -4.59 -0.19
CA GLY A 168 -8.41 -6.02 -0.35
C GLY A 168 -7.00 -6.46 0.05
N GLY A 169 -6.15 -5.56 0.55
CA GLY A 169 -4.72 -5.84 0.78
C GLY A 169 -3.79 -5.34 -0.32
N THR A 170 -4.31 -4.73 -1.39
CA THR A 170 -3.50 -4.30 -2.54
C THR A 170 -2.56 -3.16 -2.17
N ALA A 171 -1.34 -3.18 -2.72
CA ALA A 171 -0.42 -2.06 -2.70
C ALA A 171 -0.55 -1.20 -3.97
N LEU A 172 -0.99 0.05 -3.82
CA LEU A 172 -0.90 1.07 -4.86
C LEU A 172 0.44 1.80 -4.78
N LEU A 173 1.19 1.81 -5.89
CA LEU A 173 2.39 2.60 -6.08
C LEU A 173 2.15 3.69 -7.12
N VAL A 174 2.21 4.95 -6.70
CA VAL A 174 2.03 6.13 -7.56
C VAL A 174 3.39 6.62 -8.04
N VAL A 175 3.62 6.62 -9.35
CA VAL A 175 4.87 7.13 -9.94
C VAL A 175 4.58 8.31 -10.86
N GLY A 176 3.44 8.26 -11.55
CA GLY A 176 2.92 9.35 -12.35
C GLY A 176 2.02 10.29 -11.55
N SER A 177 0.95 10.77 -12.18
CA SER A 177 -0.07 11.59 -11.53
C SER A 177 -1.39 10.84 -11.34
N ILE A 178 -2.11 11.06 -10.24
CA ILE A 178 -3.52 10.69 -10.07
C ILE A 178 -4.28 12.01 -9.83
N PRO A 179 -5.21 12.45 -10.70
CA PRO A 179 -5.86 13.75 -10.53
C PRO A 179 -6.81 13.82 -9.33
N GLY A 180 -7.59 12.76 -9.12
CA GLY A 180 -8.63 12.69 -8.10
C GLY A 180 -8.11 12.25 -6.73
N PRO A 181 -9.02 12.14 -5.75
CA PRO A 181 -8.67 11.65 -4.41
C PRO A 181 -8.33 10.15 -4.41
N VAL A 182 -7.49 9.74 -3.47
CA VAL A 182 -7.16 8.33 -3.18
C VAL A 182 -7.64 7.98 -1.78
N THR A 183 -8.55 7.01 -1.67
CA THR A 183 -8.98 6.43 -0.39
C THR A 183 -8.37 5.05 -0.21
N VAL A 184 -7.69 4.83 0.90
CA VAL A 184 -7.02 3.57 1.24
C VAL A 184 -7.81 2.89 2.36
N GLY A 185 -8.44 1.76 2.01
CA GLY A 185 -9.29 0.97 2.88
C GLY A 185 -8.57 -0.25 3.46
N ILE A 186 -9.35 -1.31 3.69
CA ILE A 186 -8.96 -2.47 4.51
C ILE A 186 -7.70 -3.15 3.99
N ALA A 187 -6.67 -3.16 4.85
CA ALA A 187 -5.36 -3.76 4.64
C ALA A 187 -4.59 -3.26 3.41
N ALA A 188 -5.14 -2.29 2.68
CA ALA A 188 -4.55 -1.73 1.49
C ALA A 188 -3.45 -0.75 1.84
N ARG A 189 -2.55 -0.52 0.88
CA ARG A 189 -1.40 0.36 1.06
C ARG A 189 -1.29 1.33 -0.10
N VAL A 190 -0.98 2.60 0.19
CA VAL A 190 -0.53 3.57 -0.81
C VAL A 190 0.92 3.98 -0.52
N SER A 191 1.68 4.18 -1.60
CA SER A 191 3.04 4.73 -1.58
C SER A 191 3.29 5.50 -2.86
N GLY A 192 4.24 6.43 -2.85
CA GLY A 192 4.67 7.17 -4.05
C GLY A 192 6.13 6.89 -4.37
N ALA A 193 6.51 6.87 -5.63
CA ALA A 193 7.90 6.88 -6.09
C ALA A 193 8.12 8.13 -6.96
N PHE A 194 8.10 9.29 -6.30
CA PHE A 194 8.03 10.63 -6.90
C PHE A 194 6.70 10.91 -7.62
N GLY A 195 5.65 10.15 -7.29
CA GLY A 195 4.32 10.34 -7.84
C GLY A 195 3.53 11.43 -7.11
N THR A 196 2.49 11.92 -7.78
CA THR A 196 1.59 12.97 -7.27
C THR A 196 0.15 12.50 -7.27
N VAL A 197 -0.55 12.71 -6.15
CA VAL A 197 -2.01 12.68 -6.06
C VAL A 197 -2.48 14.12 -6.01
N GLY A 198 -3.19 14.58 -7.05
CA GLY A 198 -3.69 15.95 -7.13
C GLY A 198 -4.83 16.23 -6.15
N GLY A 199 -5.58 15.20 -5.76
CA GLY A 199 -6.61 15.27 -4.74
C GLY A 199 -6.10 14.89 -3.35
N ASP A 200 -7.05 14.57 -2.47
CA ASP A 200 -6.77 14.16 -1.10
C ASP A 200 -6.31 12.71 -1.02
N VAL A 201 -5.40 12.41 -0.09
CA VAL A 201 -5.08 11.04 0.34
C VAL A 201 -5.73 10.78 1.70
N ILE A 202 -6.63 9.81 1.74
CA ILE A 202 -7.39 9.42 2.94
C ILE A 202 -7.04 7.98 3.29
N VAL A 203 -6.29 7.79 4.37
CA VAL A 203 -5.93 6.47 4.90
C VAL A 203 -6.89 6.12 6.04
N GLN A 204 -7.82 5.19 5.78
CA GLN A 204 -8.79 4.73 6.76
C GLN A 204 -8.11 3.87 7.84
N SER A 205 -8.81 3.58 8.94
CA SER A 205 -8.25 2.95 10.15
C SER A 205 -7.48 1.63 9.96
N THR A 206 -7.77 0.92 8.87
CA THR A 206 -7.12 -0.37 8.52
C THR A 206 -6.24 -0.28 7.27
N GLY A 207 -6.09 0.91 6.71
CA GLY A 207 -5.22 1.19 5.58
C GLY A 207 -3.83 1.66 6.02
N TYR A 208 -2.91 1.65 5.05
CA TYR A 208 -1.53 2.04 5.24
C TYR A 208 -1.13 3.11 4.24
N ILE A 209 -0.46 4.14 4.70
CA ILE A 209 0.43 4.95 3.87
C ILE A 209 1.85 4.64 4.23
N ALA A 210 2.70 4.48 3.23
CA ALA A 210 3.98 3.84 3.47
C ALA A 210 5.09 4.38 2.59
N SER A 211 6.21 4.62 3.25
CA SER A 211 7.50 4.93 2.66
C SER A 211 8.43 3.76 2.99
N THR A 212 8.33 2.63 2.28
CA THR A 212 9.05 1.38 2.62
C THR A 212 10.24 1.04 1.72
N SER A 213 10.64 1.91 0.80
CA SER A 213 11.85 1.75 0.00
C SER A 213 12.55 3.09 -0.21
N SER A 214 13.79 3.01 -0.69
CA SER A 214 14.75 4.12 -0.74
C SER A 214 14.32 5.31 -1.62
N TYR A 215 13.25 5.25 -2.43
CA TYR A 215 12.97 6.29 -3.44
C TYR A 215 11.54 6.83 -3.42
N LEU A 216 10.96 6.99 -2.23
CA LEU A 216 9.51 7.21 -2.09
C LEU A 216 9.14 8.62 -1.62
N ALA A 217 9.06 9.56 -2.56
CA ALA A 217 8.27 10.77 -2.34
C ALA A 217 6.84 10.55 -2.85
N LEU A 218 5.83 10.90 -2.04
CA LEU A 218 4.44 11.04 -2.48
C LEU A 218 4.01 12.48 -2.22
N SER A 219 3.60 13.18 -3.28
CA SER A 219 2.99 14.50 -3.14
C SER A 219 1.47 14.38 -3.15
N THR A 220 0.77 15.10 -2.28
CA THR A 220 -0.69 15.07 -2.16
C THR A 220 -1.27 16.45 -1.86
N GLY A 221 -2.58 16.63 -2.11
CA GLY A 221 -3.38 17.76 -1.61
C GLY A 221 -3.53 17.70 -0.09
N ASN A 222 -4.74 17.47 0.44
CA ASN A 222 -4.89 17.17 1.86
C ASN A 222 -4.44 15.74 2.18
N LEU A 223 -3.97 15.53 3.40
CA LEU A 223 -3.59 14.22 3.93
C LEU A 223 -4.38 13.92 5.20
N THR A 224 -5.13 12.81 5.20
CA THR A 224 -5.76 12.26 6.40
C THR A 224 -5.22 10.87 6.68
N ILE A 225 -4.72 10.65 7.90
CA ILE A 225 -4.22 9.34 8.35
C ILE A 225 -4.96 8.94 9.63
N ALA A 226 -6.02 8.15 9.48
CA ALA A 226 -6.67 7.42 10.57
C ALA A 226 -6.10 5.99 10.72
N GLY A 227 -5.43 5.47 9.68
CA GLY A 227 -4.75 4.18 9.66
C GLY A 227 -3.30 4.25 10.12
N THR A 228 -2.41 3.52 9.44
CA THR A 228 -0.99 3.47 9.82
C THR A 228 -0.10 4.21 8.83
N ALA A 229 0.78 5.06 9.33
CA ALA A 229 1.93 5.60 8.62
C ALA A 229 3.15 4.69 8.86
N LEU A 230 3.58 3.96 7.83
CA LEU A 230 4.78 3.11 7.86
C LEU A 230 5.97 3.88 7.27
N VAL A 231 6.92 4.28 8.10
CA VAL A 231 8.11 5.02 7.67
C VAL A 231 9.34 4.12 7.79
N HIS A 232 10.01 3.87 6.67
CA HIS A 232 11.30 3.17 6.63
C HIS A 232 12.45 4.18 6.57
N ILE A 233 13.35 4.10 7.56
CA ILE A 233 14.54 4.93 7.66
C ILE A 233 15.78 4.06 7.43
N GLY A 234 16.27 4.05 6.20
CA GLY A 234 17.49 3.35 5.79
C GLY A 234 18.77 4.19 5.94
N GLY A 235 18.65 5.50 6.15
CA GLY A 235 19.77 6.43 6.31
C GLY A 235 19.31 7.88 6.47
N PRO A 236 20.24 8.85 6.61
CA PRO A 236 19.94 10.26 6.82
C PRO A 236 19.33 11.03 5.64
N ALA A 237 19.41 10.52 4.40
CA ALA A 237 19.07 11.30 3.21
C ALA A 237 17.59 11.13 2.78
N PRO A 238 16.79 12.21 2.77
CA PRO A 238 15.43 12.17 2.28
C PRO A 238 15.35 11.83 0.78
N GLY A 239 14.26 11.18 0.36
CA GLY A 239 13.99 10.79 -1.03
C GLY A 239 14.92 9.73 -1.62
N THR A 240 15.96 9.31 -0.90
CA THR A 240 16.99 8.36 -1.36
C THR A 240 17.33 7.27 -0.33
N GLN A 241 17.22 7.58 0.97
CA GLN A 241 17.47 6.63 2.06
C GLN A 241 16.27 6.49 3.02
N TYR A 242 15.35 7.46 2.99
CA TYR A 242 14.01 7.35 3.53
C TYR A 242 13.06 8.18 2.65
N GLY A 243 11.79 7.82 2.60
CA GLY A 243 10.79 8.56 1.82
C GLY A 243 10.08 9.64 2.63
N ILE A 244 9.41 10.54 1.92
CA ILE A 244 8.72 11.70 2.46
C ILE A 244 7.31 11.75 1.88
N ILE A 245 6.36 12.24 2.67
CA ILE A 245 5.05 12.64 2.18
C ILE A 245 5.03 14.17 2.11
N ASN A 246 4.91 14.71 0.90
CA ASN A 246 4.76 16.15 0.70
C ASN A 246 3.28 16.48 0.62
N VAL A 247 2.85 17.45 1.39
CA VAL A 247 1.45 17.85 1.52
C VAL A 247 1.35 19.33 1.23
N THR A 248 0.49 19.72 0.30
CA THR A 248 0.25 21.13 -0.03
C THR A 248 -1.00 21.70 0.63
N GLY A 249 -1.80 20.84 1.27
CA GLY A 249 -2.97 21.22 2.06
C GLY A 249 -2.88 20.78 3.52
N THR A 250 -4.04 20.58 4.14
CA THR A 250 -4.14 20.20 5.56
C THR A 250 -3.62 18.79 5.82
N VAL A 251 -2.98 18.61 6.98
CA VAL A 251 -2.62 17.29 7.53
C VAL A 251 -3.54 16.99 8.71
N ASN A 252 -4.22 15.84 8.70
CA ASN A 252 -5.03 15.34 9.82
C ASN A 252 -4.56 13.95 10.24
N LEU A 253 -4.08 13.82 11.48
CA LEU A 253 -3.49 12.58 12.01
C LEU A 253 -4.39 11.89 13.04
N THR A 254 -5.65 12.31 13.15
CA THR A 254 -6.59 11.83 14.17
C THR A 254 -6.78 10.31 14.07
N GLY A 255 -6.43 9.60 15.13
CA GLY A 255 -6.53 8.13 15.21
C GLY A 255 -5.40 7.37 14.50
N GLY A 256 -4.51 8.08 13.80
CA GLY A 256 -3.41 7.47 13.06
C GLY A 256 -2.33 6.87 13.98
N THR A 257 -1.67 5.82 13.50
CA THR A 257 -0.53 5.19 14.16
C THR A 257 0.75 5.41 13.35
N LEU A 258 1.83 5.84 14.01
CA LEU A 258 3.15 5.93 13.38
C LEU A 258 3.97 4.68 13.72
N VAL A 259 4.49 4.02 12.69
CA VAL A 259 5.36 2.85 12.82
C VAL A 259 6.66 3.08 12.06
N LEU A 260 7.79 2.93 12.75
CA LEU A 260 9.11 3.07 12.19
C LEU A 260 9.75 1.71 11.89
N THR A 261 10.44 1.63 10.76
CA THR A 261 11.25 0.48 10.35
C THR A 261 12.57 0.95 9.75
N GLY A 262 13.49 0.02 9.47
CA GLY A 262 14.78 0.32 8.82
C GLY A 262 15.98 -0.03 9.70
N GLY A 263 17.16 -0.05 9.08
CA GLY A 263 18.41 -0.48 9.74
C GLY A 263 19.29 0.67 10.23
N HIS A 264 18.88 1.92 10.02
CA HIS A 264 19.69 3.08 10.41
C HIS A 264 19.77 3.20 11.95
N SER A 265 20.92 3.64 12.44
CA SER A 265 21.15 3.96 13.86
C SER A 265 21.32 5.48 13.98
N PRO A 266 20.27 6.24 14.33
CA PRO A 266 20.31 7.68 14.35
C PRO A 266 21.32 8.22 15.38
N SER A 267 22.15 9.18 14.95
CA SER A 267 23.02 9.92 15.88
C SER A 267 22.22 10.96 16.67
N PRO A 268 22.57 11.27 17.94
CA PRO A 268 21.86 12.27 18.71
C PRO A 268 21.80 13.62 17.98
N GLY A 269 20.62 14.25 17.96
CA GLY A 269 20.35 15.49 17.22
C GLY A 269 20.00 15.31 15.75
N GLN A 270 20.11 14.09 15.18
CA GLN A 270 19.72 13.82 13.80
C GLN A 270 18.20 14.00 13.63
N VAL A 271 17.79 14.76 12.61
CA VAL A 271 16.38 15.05 12.31
C VAL A 271 15.95 14.34 11.02
N PHE A 272 14.76 13.73 11.04
CA PHE A 272 14.07 13.19 9.86
C PHE A 272 12.74 13.90 9.68
N THR A 273 12.52 14.54 8.54
CA THR A 273 11.22 15.12 8.18
C THR A 273 10.41 14.05 7.44
N ILE A 274 9.38 13.51 8.08
CA ILE A 274 8.60 12.39 7.54
C ILE A 274 7.35 12.84 6.79
N ILE A 275 6.83 14.02 7.13
CA ILE A 275 5.79 14.73 6.40
C ILE A 275 6.25 16.16 6.27
N THR A 276 6.39 16.62 5.03
CA THR A 276 6.59 18.04 4.72
C THR A 276 5.24 18.63 4.42
N ASN A 277 4.84 19.65 5.18
CA ASN A 277 3.60 20.38 4.99
C ASN A 277 3.95 21.75 4.40
N ASP A 278 4.05 21.80 3.07
CA ASP A 278 4.35 23.02 2.32
C ASP A 278 3.12 23.95 2.20
N GLY A 279 1.96 23.54 2.74
CA GLY A 279 0.79 24.38 2.92
C GLY A 279 0.97 25.44 4.01
N GLY A 280 0.05 26.40 4.08
CA GLY A 280 0.02 27.40 5.15
C GLY A 280 -0.71 26.90 6.41
N GLU A 281 -1.43 25.79 6.28
CA GLU A 281 -2.31 25.23 7.28
C GLU A 281 -1.54 24.35 8.29
N PRO A 282 -1.94 24.36 9.57
CA PRO A 282 -1.28 23.55 10.60
C PRO A 282 -1.60 22.07 10.45
N VAL A 283 -0.77 21.23 11.08
CA VAL A 283 -1.13 19.84 11.36
C VAL A 283 -2.26 19.82 12.38
N THR A 284 -3.38 19.20 12.00
CA THR A 284 -4.56 19.02 12.85
C THR A 284 -4.48 17.68 13.57
N SER A 285 -4.47 17.72 14.90
CA SER A 285 -4.28 16.56 15.78
C SER A 285 -2.88 15.90 15.66
N THR A 286 -2.65 14.87 16.45
CA THR A 286 -1.36 14.14 16.53
C THR A 286 -1.58 12.65 16.26
N PHE A 287 -0.52 11.92 15.94
CA PHE A 287 -0.58 10.46 15.98
C PHE A 287 -1.00 9.98 17.39
N ALA A 288 -1.71 8.85 17.44
CA ALA A 288 -2.20 8.27 18.68
C ALA A 288 -1.05 7.95 19.64
N GLY A 289 -1.16 8.42 20.89
CA GLY A 289 -0.13 8.21 21.92
C GLY A 289 1.16 9.02 21.73
N LEU A 290 1.22 9.91 20.74
CA LEU A 290 2.40 10.71 20.41
C LEU A 290 2.03 12.21 20.38
N PRO A 291 1.79 12.86 21.53
CA PRO A 291 1.63 14.32 21.58
C PRO A 291 2.93 15.02 21.14
N GLU A 292 2.90 16.35 20.97
CA GLU A 292 4.12 17.14 20.71
C GLU A 292 5.22 16.82 21.73
N GLY A 293 6.42 16.49 21.25
CA GLY A 293 7.54 16.08 22.09
C GLY A 293 7.50 14.62 22.57
N GLY A 294 6.48 13.83 22.19
CA GLY A 294 6.41 12.40 22.44
C GLY A 294 7.55 11.62 21.75
N THR A 295 7.79 10.38 22.16
CA THR A 295 8.90 9.57 21.62
C THR A 295 8.42 8.28 20.97
N VAL A 296 8.99 7.98 19.80
CA VAL A 296 8.85 6.70 19.10
C VAL A 296 10.23 6.07 18.90
N LEU A 297 10.33 4.74 18.92
CA LEU A 297 11.62 4.04 18.83
C LEU A 297 11.94 3.66 17.38
N LEU A 298 13.19 3.87 16.97
CA LEU A 298 13.81 3.21 15.82
C LEU A 298 15.03 2.42 16.32
N ASN A 299 15.00 1.09 16.23
CA ASN A 299 16.11 0.23 16.69
C ASN A 299 16.58 0.51 18.13
N GLY A 300 15.65 0.87 19.02
CA GLY A 300 15.93 1.22 20.42
C GLY A 300 16.40 2.66 20.65
N VAL A 301 16.63 3.45 19.59
CA VAL A 301 16.92 4.88 19.70
C VAL A 301 15.61 5.66 19.81
N PRO A 302 15.38 6.44 20.89
CA PRO A 302 14.21 7.28 21.00
C PRO A 302 14.31 8.49 20.07
N LEU A 303 13.28 8.65 19.24
CA LEU A 303 13.08 9.80 18.37
C LEU A 303 11.94 10.65 18.92
N ARG A 304 12.23 11.91 19.27
CA ARG A 304 11.24 12.89 19.67
C ARG A 304 10.49 13.41 18.46
N ILE A 305 9.17 13.29 18.45
CA ILE A 305 8.31 13.84 17.39
C ILE A 305 8.03 15.32 17.62
N SER A 306 7.96 16.08 16.53
CA SER A 306 7.40 17.43 16.51
C SER A 306 6.46 17.58 15.32
N TYR A 307 5.33 18.24 15.52
CA TYR A 307 4.34 18.63 14.51
C TYR A 307 4.49 20.09 14.07
N LEU A 308 5.51 20.77 14.61
CA LEU A 308 5.86 22.17 14.36
C LEU A 308 7.28 22.29 13.78
N GLY A 309 7.80 21.20 13.20
CA GLY A 309 9.16 21.15 12.66
C GLY A 309 9.31 21.93 11.37
N GLY A 310 10.55 22.03 10.89
CA GLY A 310 10.90 22.63 9.61
C GLY A 310 10.34 24.04 9.41
N THR A 311 9.36 24.20 8.51
CA THR A 311 8.67 25.48 8.21
C THR A 311 7.69 25.94 9.29
N GLY A 312 7.44 25.13 10.32
CA GLY A 312 6.52 25.42 11.44
C GLY A 312 5.27 24.54 11.48
N ASN A 313 5.10 23.66 10.49
CA ASN A 313 4.02 22.71 10.36
C ASN A 313 4.46 21.35 9.78
N ASP A 314 5.77 21.08 9.72
CA ASP A 314 6.29 19.77 9.30
C ASP A 314 6.23 18.76 10.45
N VAL A 315 6.05 17.49 10.10
CA VAL A 315 6.19 16.39 11.06
C VAL A 315 7.61 15.85 11.00
N THR A 316 8.35 16.05 12.09
CA THR A 316 9.76 15.71 12.21
C THR A 316 10.04 14.77 13.37
N LEU A 317 11.10 13.98 13.25
CA LEU A 317 11.60 13.06 14.26
C LEU A 317 13.06 13.41 14.58
N THR A 318 13.33 13.80 15.82
CA THR A 318 14.69 14.15 16.29
C THR A 318 15.24 13.05 17.18
N ALA A 319 16.36 12.46 16.79
CA ALA A 319 17.06 11.45 17.58
C ALA A 319 17.59 12.02 18.88
N LEU A 320 17.30 11.33 19.98
CA LEU A 320 17.81 11.67 21.30
C LEU A 320 19.06 10.83 21.63
N GLY A 321 19.88 11.31 22.58
CA GLY A 321 20.99 10.53 23.16
C GLY A 321 20.51 9.23 23.82
N GLY A 322 21.36 8.19 23.80
CA GLY A 322 20.99 6.82 24.17
C GLY A 322 20.60 6.62 25.65
N ALA A 323 19.51 5.84 25.81
CA ALA A 323 18.78 5.34 27.00
C ALA A 323 18.03 6.37 27.86
N PRO A 324 16.72 6.15 28.16
CA PRO A 324 16.11 6.82 29.32
C PRO A 324 16.96 6.48 30.55
N PRO A 325 17.13 7.42 31.51
CA PRO A 325 17.84 7.10 32.73
C PRO A 325 17.23 5.84 33.32
N VAL A 326 18.06 4.79 33.49
CA VAL A 326 17.64 3.58 34.19
C VAL A 326 17.20 4.07 35.56
N SER A 327 15.91 3.97 35.87
CA SER A 327 15.44 4.19 37.22
C SER A 327 16.03 3.07 38.07
N VAL A 328 17.24 3.28 38.58
CA VAL A 328 17.76 2.48 39.69
C VAL A 328 16.74 2.73 40.80
N PRO A 329 15.99 1.72 41.28
CA PRO A 329 15.15 1.93 42.43
C PRO A 329 16.07 2.44 43.52
N THR A 330 15.85 3.68 43.98
CA THR A 330 16.51 4.16 45.18
C THR A 330 16.05 3.22 46.27
N LEU A 331 16.94 2.31 46.67
CA LEU A 331 16.72 1.49 47.85
C LEU A 331 16.33 2.45 48.95
N SER A 332 15.13 2.29 49.49
CA SER A 332 14.72 3.06 50.65
C SER A 332 15.81 2.92 51.72
N GLN A 333 16.01 3.91 52.60
CA GLN A 333 16.97 3.77 53.71
C GLN A 333 16.77 2.48 54.52
N TRP A 334 15.56 1.90 54.49
CA TRP A 334 15.20 0.62 55.08
C TRP A 334 15.74 -0.62 54.34
N SER A 335 15.95 -0.54 53.02
CA SER A 335 16.48 -1.63 52.21
C SER A 335 18.01 -1.76 52.30
N LEU A 336 18.73 -0.69 52.64
CA LEU A 336 20.17 -0.78 52.98
C LEU A 336 20.39 -1.43 54.36
N LEU A 337 19.44 -1.29 55.29
CA LEU A 337 19.56 -1.84 56.65
C LEU A 337 19.46 -3.38 56.69
N LEU A 338 18.73 -3.97 55.75
CA LEU A 338 18.59 -5.44 55.61
C LEU A 338 19.82 -6.12 54.99
N LEU A 339 20.65 -5.39 54.24
CA LEU A 339 21.90 -5.94 53.70
C LEU A 339 23.06 -5.87 54.72
N ALA A 340 23.01 -4.92 55.67
CA ALA A 340 24.02 -4.79 56.72
C ALA A 340 23.86 -5.82 57.87
N THR A 341 22.66 -6.37 58.09
CA THR A 341 22.42 -7.38 59.14
C THR A 341 22.72 -8.81 58.69
N PHE A 342 22.84 -9.09 57.39
CA PHE A 342 23.21 -10.42 56.90
C PHE A 342 24.73 -10.69 56.94
N VAL A 343 25.58 -9.66 57.09
CA VAL A 343 27.04 -9.82 57.20
C VAL A 343 27.51 -10.03 58.66
N LEU A 344 26.66 -9.81 59.67
CA LEU A 344 27.01 -10.02 61.09
C LEU A 344 26.37 -11.27 61.74
N GLY A 345 25.60 -12.06 60.98
CA GLY A 345 24.82 -13.20 61.49
C GLY A 345 25.46 -14.59 61.44
N ILE A 346 26.69 -14.74 60.92
CA ILE A 346 27.37 -16.07 60.78
C ILE A 346 28.62 -16.17 61.68
N GLY A 347 28.68 -15.38 62.77
CA GLY A 347 29.86 -15.28 63.64
C GLY A 347 29.76 -15.86 65.06
N SER A 348 28.69 -16.57 65.46
CA SER A 348 28.53 -16.96 66.88
C SER A 348 27.92 -18.36 67.17
N LEU A 349 28.14 -19.35 66.31
CA LEU A 349 27.93 -20.76 66.69
C LEU A 349 29.21 -21.59 66.54
N ALA A 350 30.22 -21.24 67.35
CA ALA A 350 31.30 -22.16 67.68
C ALA A 350 31.77 -21.89 69.11
N SER A 351 31.55 -22.87 70.00
CA SER A 351 32.16 -23.05 71.34
C SER A 351 31.12 -23.17 72.47
N LYS A 352 30.71 -24.41 72.76
CA LYS A 352 30.69 -24.99 74.13
C LYS A 352 30.04 -26.38 74.12
N ARG A 353 30.87 -27.42 74.18
CA ARG A 353 30.65 -28.61 75.02
C ARG A 353 31.99 -29.34 75.22
N LYS A 354 32.62 -29.06 76.36
CA LYS A 354 33.56 -29.96 77.04
C LYS A 354 32.95 -30.26 78.41
N ARG A 355 32.43 -31.47 78.56
CA ARG A 355 32.60 -32.42 79.66
C ARG A 355 31.77 -33.65 79.34
#